data_AF-A0ABD5W718-F1
#
_entry.id   AF-A0ABD5W718-F1
#
_cell.length_a   1.000
_cell.length_b   1.000
_cell.length_c   1.000
_cell.angle_alpha   90.00
_cell.angle_beta   90.00
_cell.angle_gamma   90.00
#
_symmetry.space_group_name_H-M   'P 1'
#
loop_
_entity.id
_entity.type
_entity.pdbx_description
1 polymer ?
#
loop_
_entity_poly.entity_id
_entity_poly.type
_entity_poly.pdbx_seq_one_letter_code
_entity_poly.pdbx_strand_id
1 'polypeptide(L)'
;MSDNDPSGPETGNPHVQVLSWVVDRYDRRDQPVSVADAATHFQQERETVQSCFEHLESNYLLTTEGDGYRPTVTARELLELDVEDGSPLILDITSDTAE
;
A
#
# COMPACT_ATOMS: atom_id res chain seq x y z
N MET A 1 -33.83 20.61 -8.49
CA MET A 1 -33.17 19.29 -8.41
C MET A 1 -32.23 19.19 -9.58
N SER A 2 -30.96 19.50 -9.32
CA SER A 2 -29.85 19.17 -10.19
C SER A 2 -28.73 18.84 -9.24
N ASP A 3 -28.64 17.56 -8.90
CA ASP A 3 -27.54 16.92 -8.21
C ASP A 3 -26.27 17.27 -8.97
N ASN A 4 -25.50 18.20 -8.41
CA ASN A 4 -24.18 18.55 -8.89
C ASN A 4 -23.23 17.82 -7.95
N ASP A 5 -23.09 16.52 -8.17
CA ASP A 5 -22.07 15.70 -7.51
C ASP A 5 -20.78 15.85 -8.33
N PRO A 6 -19.74 16.52 -7.82
CA PRO A 6 -18.44 16.51 -8.46
C PRO A 6 -17.72 15.20 -8.08
N SER A 7 -18.18 14.07 -8.64
CA SER A 7 -17.38 12.86 -8.75
C SER A 7 -16.23 13.15 -9.71
N GLY A 8 -15.19 13.84 -9.22
CA GLY A 8 -13.88 13.87 -9.85
C GLY A 8 -13.28 12.46 -9.81
N PRO A 9 -12.31 12.14 -10.70
CA PRO A 9 -11.75 10.79 -10.75
C PRO A 9 -11.21 10.42 -9.38
N GLU A 10 -11.83 9.38 -8.81
CA GLU A 10 -11.52 8.71 -7.55
C GLU A 10 -10.04 8.31 -7.62
N THR A 11 -9.17 9.23 -7.17
CA THR A 11 -7.73 9.02 -7.25
C THR A 11 -7.39 8.15 -6.05
N GLY A 12 -7.53 6.84 -6.25
CA GLY A 12 -7.39 5.87 -5.18
C GLY A 12 -6.10 6.05 -4.40
N ASN A 13 -6.12 5.73 -3.10
CA ASN A 13 -4.99 5.99 -2.22
C ASN A 13 -3.72 5.34 -2.82
N PRO A 14 -2.65 6.11 -3.13
CA PRO A 14 -1.48 5.58 -3.82
C PRO A 14 -0.79 4.47 -3.03
N HIS A 15 -0.89 4.47 -1.70
CA HIS A 15 -0.39 3.38 -0.87
C HIS A 15 -1.20 2.09 -1.02
N VAL A 16 -2.52 2.19 -1.20
CA VAL A 16 -3.40 1.03 -1.45
C VAL A 16 -3.13 0.44 -2.82
N GLN A 17 -2.93 1.28 -3.84
CA GLN A 17 -2.55 0.81 -5.18
C GLN A 17 -1.21 0.06 -5.17
N VAL A 18 -0.20 0.61 -4.48
CA VAL A 18 1.10 -0.05 -4.30
C VAL A 18 0.95 -1.36 -3.54
N LEU A 19 0.20 -1.37 -2.43
CA LEU A 19 -0.01 -2.55 -1.61
C LEU A 19 -0.72 -3.68 -2.38
N SER A 20 -1.79 -3.34 -3.10
CA SER A 20 -2.55 -4.26 -3.96
C SER A 20 -1.65 -4.90 -5.01
N TRP A 21 -0.82 -4.10 -5.68
CA TRP A 21 0.14 -4.62 -6.65
C TRP A 21 1.19 -5.53 -6.02
N VAL A 22 1.73 -5.17 -4.84
CA VAL A 22 2.72 -6.00 -4.12
C VAL A 22 2.11 -7.36 -3.75
N VAL A 23 0.87 -7.38 -3.26
CA VAL A 23 0.14 -8.62 -2.93
C VAL A 23 -0.02 -9.50 -4.18
N ASP A 24 -0.57 -8.95 -5.26
CA ASP A 24 -0.77 -9.68 -6.52
C ASP A 24 0.56 -10.15 -7.15
N ARG A 25 1.64 -9.38 -7.00
CA ARG A 25 2.97 -9.77 -7.50
C ARG A 25 3.61 -10.86 -6.66
N TYR A 26 3.43 -10.84 -5.34
CA TYR A 26 3.92 -11.88 -4.44
C TYR A 26 3.13 -13.17 -4.64
N ASP A 27 1.80 -13.12 -4.60
CA ASP A 27 0.93 -14.29 -4.70
C ASP A 27 1.09 -15.06 -6.03
N ARG A 28 1.39 -14.36 -7.13
CA ARG A 28 1.64 -15.00 -8.43
C ARG A 28 3.01 -15.65 -8.57
N ARG A 29 3.99 -15.23 -7.78
CA ARG A 29 5.41 -15.59 -8.00
C ARG A 29 6.06 -16.25 -6.79
N ASP A 30 5.40 -16.20 -5.64
CA ASP A 30 5.85 -16.69 -4.34
C ASP A 30 7.27 -16.21 -4.00
N GLN A 31 7.53 -14.93 -4.28
CA GLN A 31 8.85 -14.31 -4.17
C GLN A 31 8.74 -12.87 -3.64
N PRO A 32 9.67 -12.45 -2.75
CA PRO A 32 9.78 -11.07 -2.28
C PRO A 32 9.77 -10.08 -3.44
N VAL A 33 9.04 -8.99 -3.25
CA VAL A 33 8.94 -7.91 -4.22
C VAL A 33 10.04 -6.90 -3.96
N SER A 34 10.87 -6.65 -4.97
CA SER A 34 11.93 -5.66 -4.87
C SER A 34 11.41 -4.26 -5.17
N VAL A 35 11.99 -3.25 -4.52
CA VAL A 35 11.71 -1.84 -4.80
C VAL A 35 12.07 -1.46 -6.24
N ALA A 36 13.05 -2.15 -6.83
CA ALA A 36 13.44 -1.94 -8.23
C ALA A 36 12.32 -2.33 -9.20
N ASP A 37 11.70 -3.49 -8.97
CA ASP A 37 10.60 -4.01 -9.79
C ASP A 37 9.38 -3.09 -9.67
N ALA A 38 9.08 -2.64 -8.46
CA ALA A 38 8.00 -1.70 -8.18
C ALA A 38 8.23 -0.34 -8.86
N ALA A 39 9.42 0.25 -8.71
CA ALA A 39 9.78 1.52 -9.37
C ALA A 39 9.65 1.43 -10.91
N THR A 40 10.08 0.30 -11.48
CA THR A 40 9.92 0.04 -12.92
C THR A 40 8.45 -0.07 -13.32
N HIS A 41 7.62 -0.78 -12.53
CA HIS A 41 6.21 -0.96 -12.81
C HIS A 41 5.43 0.36 -12.76
N PHE A 42 5.62 1.14 -11.70
CA PHE A 42 4.93 2.41 -11.47
C PHE A 42 5.54 3.60 -12.22
N GLN A 43 6.67 3.39 -12.91
CA GLN A 43 7.44 4.45 -13.59
C GLN A 43 7.78 5.60 -12.63
N GLN A 44 8.16 5.26 -11.40
CA GLN A 44 8.51 6.20 -10.33
C GLN A 44 9.99 6.11 -9.98
N GLU A 45 10.50 7.14 -9.29
CA GLU A 45 11.85 7.10 -8.75
C GLU A 45 11.97 6.06 -7.65
N ARG A 46 13.13 5.39 -7.61
CA ARG A 46 13.40 4.33 -6.64
C ARG A 46 13.25 4.82 -5.20
N GLU A 47 13.69 6.05 -4.91
CA GLU A 47 13.61 6.65 -3.58
C GLU A 47 12.17 6.89 -3.13
N THR A 48 11.30 7.34 -4.04
CA THR A 48 9.86 7.51 -3.77
C THR A 48 9.20 6.19 -3.42
N VAL A 49 9.51 5.14 -4.19
CA VAL A 49 8.94 3.80 -3.95
C VAL A 49 9.53 3.18 -2.67
N GLN A 50 10.83 3.37 -2.42
CA GLN A 50 11.49 2.93 -1.19
C GLN A 50 10.78 3.53 0.04
N SER A 51 10.55 4.84 0.05
CA SER A 51 9.85 5.50 1.16
C SER A 51 8.42 5.00 1.34
N CYS A 52 7.72 4.69 0.23
CA CYS A 52 6.40 4.06 0.30
C CYS A 52 6.45 2.66 0.94
N PHE A 53 7.42 1.83 0.55
CA PHE A 53 7.58 0.48 1.11
C PHE A 53 7.96 0.50 2.59
N GLU A 54 8.86 1.40 2.99
CA GLU A 54 9.21 1.64 4.40
C GLU A 54 8.00 2.10 5.22
N HIS A 55 7.16 2.96 4.64
CA HIS A 55 5.93 3.39 5.28
C HIS A 55 4.97 2.20 5.47
N LEU A 56 4.75 1.38 4.44
CA LEU A 56 3.90 0.20 4.53
C LEU A 56 4.46 -0.85 5.51
N GLU A 57 5.78 -1.01 5.58
CA GLU A 57 6.44 -1.87 6.56
C GLU A 57 6.25 -1.35 7.99
N SER A 58 6.41 -0.04 8.22
CA SER A 58 6.19 0.57 9.55
C SER A 58 4.75 0.41 10.05
N ASN A 59 3.79 0.25 9.13
CA ASN A 59 2.39 -0.02 9.42
C ASN A 59 2.04 -1.52 9.44
N TYR A 60 3.05 -2.41 9.47
CA TYR A 60 2.88 -3.87 9.50
C TYR A 60 2.15 -4.46 8.29
N LEU A 61 2.10 -3.74 7.16
CA LEU A 61 1.49 -4.20 5.91
C LEU A 61 2.50 -4.94 5.04
N LEU A 62 3.77 -4.53 5.11
CA LEU A 62 4.88 -5.26 4.52
C LEU A 62 5.84 -5.78 5.58
N THR A 63 6.67 -6.73 5.20
CA THR A 63 7.79 -7.22 6.00
C THR A 63 8.98 -7.43 5.08
N THR A 64 10.15 -6.93 5.47
CA THR A 64 11.39 -7.23 4.77
C THR A 64 11.70 -8.74 4.82
N GLU A 65 11.98 -9.32 3.66
CA GLU A 65 12.38 -10.71 3.46
C GLU A 65 13.55 -10.77 2.47
N GLY A 66 14.76 -10.96 2.99
CA GLY A 66 15.98 -10.87 2.17
C GLY A 66 16.19 -9.46 1.63
N ASP A 67 16.32 -9.34 0.30
CA ASP A 67 16.53 -8.07 -0.41
C ASP A 67 15.21 -7.44 -0.93
N GLY A 68 14.06 -7.93 -0.47
CA GLY A 68 12.74 -7.45 -0.91
C GLY A 68 11.71 -7.48 0.20
N TYR A 69 10.45 -7.29 -0.17
CA TYR A 69 9.34 -7.19 0.76
C TYR A 69 8.28 -8.24 0.45
N ARG A 70 7.73 -8.85 1.50
CA ARG A 70 6.55 -9.70 1.40
C ARG A 70 5.34 -9.01 2.04
N PRO A 71 4.14 -9.17 1.49
CA PRO A 71 2.92 -8.72 2.12
C PRO A 71 2.60 -9.57 3.35
N THR A 72 2.15 -8.91 4.42
CA THR A 72 1.66 -9.59 5.63
C THR A 72 0.25 -10.13 5.42
N VAL A 73 -0.27 -10.88 6.40
CA VAL A 73 -1.69 -11.27 6.42
C VAL A 73 -2.58 -10.02 6.59
N THR A 74 -2.17 -9.09 7.46
CA THR A 74 -2.87 -7.82 7.69
C THR A 74 -3.05 -7.00 6.41
N ALA A 75 -2.05 -6.97 5.53
CA ALA A 75 -2.18 -6.30 4.23
C ALA A 75 -3.25 -6.92 3.34
N ARG A 76 -3.37 -8.26 3.34
CA ARG A 76 -4.40 -8.96 2.57
C ARG A 76 -5.78 -8.68 3.15
N GLU A 77 -5.92 -8.79 4.47
CA GLU A 77 -7.16 -8.48 5.17
C GLU A 77 -7.61 -7.03 4.90
N LEU A 78 -6.67 -6.07 4.93
CA LEU A 78 -6.96 -4.66 4.61
C LEU A 78 -7.54 -4.47 3.21
N LEU A 79 -7.00 -5.19 2.21
CA LEU A 79 -7.49 -5.14 0.83
C LEU A 79 -8.83 -5.86 0.66
N GLU A 80 -9.09 -6.91 1.43
CA GLU A 80 -10.36 -7.65 1.44
C GLU A 80 -11.50 -6.90 2.14
N LEU A 81 -11.19 -5.94 3.01
CA LEU A 81 -12.17 -5.14 3.75
C LEU A 81 -12.97 -4.16 2.88
N ASP A 82 -12.76 -4.16 1.55
CA ASP A 82 -13.47 -3.32 0.56
C ASP A 82 -13.64 -1.88 1.06
N VAL A 83 -12.53 -1.31 1.56
CA VAL A 83 -12.47 0.11 1.92
C VAL A 83 -12.66 0.90 0.63
N GLU A 84 -13.89 1.35 0.42
CA GLU A 84 -14.32 2.12 -0.75
C GLU A 84 -13.25 3.14 -1.11
N ASP A 85 -12.83 3.13 -2.37
CA ASP A 85 -11.76 3.97 -2.93
C ASP A 85 -12.11 5.46 -2.69
N GLY A 86 -11.51 6.06 -1.66
CA GLY A 86 -11.85 7.41 -1.20
C GLY A 86 -12.13 7.53 0.29
N SER A 87 -12.29 6.41 1.00
CA SER A 87 -12.30 6.40 2.46
C SER A 87 -10.90 6.72 2.98
N PRO A 88 -10.72 7.79 3.77
CA PRO A 88 -9.44 8.01 4.43
C PRO A 88 -9.22 6.82 5.37
N LEU A 89 -8.22 6.00 5.06
CA LEU A 89 -7.66 5.06 6.02
C LEU A 89 -7.03 5.89 7.14
N ILE A 90 -7.84 6.28 8.12
CA ILE A 90 -7.35 6.85 9.38
C ILE A 90 -6.82 5.66 10.17
N LEU A 91 -5.56 5.33 9.93
CA LEU A 91 -4.77 4.55 10.86
C LEU A 91 -4.65 5.37 12.13
N ASP A 92 -5.26 4.91 13.22
CA ASP A 92 -5.06 5.51 14.54
C ASP A 92 -3.63 5.20 14.97
N ILE A 93 -2.71 6.11 14.62
CA ILE A 93 -1.31 6.04 15.03
C ILE A 93 -1.28 6.43 16.51
N THR A 94 -1.64 5.50 17.39
CA THR A 94 -1.36 5.68 18.80
C THR A 94 0.15 5.56 18.96
N SER A 95 0.84 6.69 18.93
CA SER A 95 2.15 6.80 19.56
C SER A 95 1.95 6.46 21.03
N ASP A 96 2.07 5.17 21.37
CA ASP A 96 2.24 4.74 22.75
C ASP A 96 3.62 5.23 23.17
N THR A 97 3.69 6.51 23.54
CA THR A 97 4.76 7.05 24.35
C THR A 97 4.54 6.45 25.73
N ALA A 98 5.10 5.27 25.94
CA ALA A 98 5.32 4.76 27.29
C ALA A 98 6.31 5.72 27.99
N GLU A 99 5.77 6.60 28.85
CA GLU A 99 6.52 7.24 29.94
C GLU A 99 6.82 6.23 31.06
#